data_AF-A0A0R1W9K0-F1
#
_entry.id   AF-A0A0R1W9K0-F1
#
_cell.length_a   1.000
_cell.length_b   1.000
_cell.length_c   1.000
_cell.angle_alpha   90.00
_cell.angle_beta   90.00
_cell.angle_gamma   90.00
#
_symmetry.space_group_name_H-M   'P 1'
#
loop_
_entity.id
_entity.type
_entity.pdbx_description
1 polymer ?
#
loop_
_entity_poly.entity_id
_entity_poly.type
_entity_poly.pdbx_seq_one_letter_code
_entity_poly.pdbx_strand_id
1 'polypeptide(L)'
;MIVPGGSYNQIMERDSERVAITLAAHAFQVFVVRYPVVEHKDYQAAKRALAQAGDYLTTHAAELGLDPERLGILGFSAGGQLAAAYSNQPDTKVKFAGLGYPVIRPLIDQRMGVTTEDVTKLVTPQTPPTFIWGSIKDDLTPYLDHIAPYVQALAANQVPFELHEFSTGGHGLALANYYTGIVNGDRTDDHMARWLPLFLEWLQQLAG
;
A
#
# COMPACT_ATOMS: atom_id res chain seq x y z
N MET A 1 8.74 2.55 -2.45
CA MET A 1 8.48 1.12 -2.72
C MET A 1 7.01 0.94 -3.08
N ILE A 2 6.69 0.15 -4.10
CA ILE A 2 5.33 -0.27 -4.43
C ILE A 2 5.16 -1.74 -4.09
N VAL A 3 4.09 -2.10 -3.39
CA VAL A 3 3.72 -3.47 -3.04
C VAL A 3 2.37 -3.79 -3.70
N PRO A 4 2.39 -4.48 -4.86
CA PRO A 4 1.19 -4.74 -5.63
C PRO A 4 0.21 -5.66 -4.90
N GLY A 5 -1.06 -5.63 -5.29
CA GLY A 5 -2.05 -6.60 -4.84
C GLY A 5 -1.98 -7.92 -5.60
N GLY A 6 -3.02 -8.75 -5.40
CA GLY A 6 -3.20 -10.02 -6.11
C GLY A 6 -3.50 -11.23 -5.25
N SER A 7 -3.86 -11.02 -3.97
CA SER A 7 -4.30 -12.07 -3.04
C SER A 7 -3.31 -13.24 -2.92
N TYR A 8 -2.01 -12.96 -3.05
CA TYR A 8 -0.94 -13.95 -3.11
C TYR A 8 -1.03 -14.97 -4.26
N ASN A 9 -1.95 -14.78 -5.21
CA ASN A 9 -2.12 -15.67 -6.36
C ASN A 9 -1.48 -15.10 -7.63
N GLN A 10 -1.03 -13.84 -7.60
CA GLN A 10 -0.28 -13.18 -8.67
C GLN A 10 0.25 -11.83 -8.17
N ILE A 11 1.11 -11.20 -8.96
CA ILE A 11 1.45 -9.78 -8.85
C ILE A 11 0.62 -9.03 -9.89
N MET A 12 -0.27 -8.15 -9.44
CA MET A 12 -1.20 -7.43 -10.34
C MET A 12 -0.48 -6.33 -11.13
N GLU A 13 -0.48 -6.41 -12.47
CA GLU A 13 0.12 -5.39 -13.36
C GLU A 13 -0.46 -3.98 -13.09
N ARG A 14 -1.78 -3.89 -12.87
CA ARG A 14 -2.45 -2.61 -12.58
C ARG A 14 -1.91 -1.92 -11.32
N ASP A 15 -1.44 -2.68 -10.33
CA ASP A 15 -0.96 -2.18 -9.03
C ASP A 15 0.58 -2.04 -8.99
N SER A 16 1.29 -2.28 -10.11
CA SER A 16 2.75 -2.39 -10.18
C SER A 16 3.38 -1.39 -11.16
N GLU A 17 3.81 -1.81 -12.35
CA GLU A 17 4.62 -0.98 -13.25
C GLU A 17 3.88 0.28 -13.71
N ARG A 18 2.55 0.22 -13.86
CA ARG A 18 1.73 1.38 -14.26
C ARG A 18 1.70 2.46 -13.19
N VAL A 19 1.55 2.06 -11.93
CA VAL A 19 1.67 2.96 -10.78
C VAL A 19 3.09 3.51 -10.69
N ALA A 20 4.09 2.65 -10.91
CA ALA A 20 5.50 3.04 -10.85
C ALA A 20 5.86 4.13 -11.85
N ILE A 21 5.45 3.97 -13.11
CA ILE A 21 5.70 4.96 -14.17
C ILE A 21 4.96 6.27 -13.87
N THR A 22 3.72 6.22 -13.37
CA THR A 22 2.99 7.44 -13.00
C THR A 22 3.70 8.21 -11.87
N LEU A 23 4.14 7.53 -10.81
CA LEU A 23 4.90 8.19 -9.75
C LEU A 23 6.27 8.67 -10.25
N ALA A 24 6.93 7.94 -11.14
CA ALA A 24 8.18 8.40 -11.76
C ALA A 24 8.01 9.71 -12.55
N ALA A 25 6.85 9.91 -13.21
CA ALA A 25 6.50 11.17 -13.86
C ALA A 25 6.31 12.33 -12.88
N HIS A 26 6.12 12.05 -11.59
CA HIS A 26 6.11 13.01 -10.49
C HIS A 26 7.46 13.10 -9.76
N ALA A 27 8.56 12.74 -10.43
CA ALA A 27 9.94 12.80 -9.93
C ALA A 27 10.26 11.89 -8.75
N PHE A 28 9.51 10.80 -8.56
CA PHE A 28 9.86 9.75 -7.62
C PHE A 28 10.80 8.73 -8.24
N GLN A 29 11.75 8.23 -7.45
CA GLN A 29 12.40 6.95 -7.72
C GLN A 29 11.51 5.82 -7.20
N VAL A 30 11.16 4.86 -8.07
CA VAL A 30 10.14 3.87 -7.75
C VAL A 30 10.65 2.45 -7.93
N PHE A 31 10.41 1.62 -6.92
CA PHE A 31 10.81 0.21 -6.87
C PHE A 31 9.59 -0.65 -6.60
N VAL A 32 9.24 -1.51 -7.54
CA VAL A 32 8.18 -2.51 -7.36
C VAL A 32 8.76 -3.71 -6.64
N VAL A 33 8.23 -4.03 -5.46
CA VAL A 33 8.65 -5.19 -4.66
C VAL A 33 7.81 -6.38 -5.08
N ARG A 34 8.46 -7.36 -5.73
CA ARG A 34 7.86 -8.67 -6.03
C ARG A 34 8.13 -9.59 -4.84
N TYR A 35 7.08 -10.20 -4.31
CA TYR A 35 7.13 -11.07 -3.14
C TYR A 35 6.57 -12.46 -3.48
N PRO A 36 6.78 -13.49 -2.64
CA PRO A 36 6.34 -14.85 -2.93
C PRO A 36 4.82 -14.97 -3.11
N VAL A 37 4.40 -15.56 -4.22
CA VAL A 37 3.01 -15.77 -4.65
C VAL A 37 2.85 -17.15 -5.28
N VAL A 38 1.62 -17.56 -5.57
CA VAL A 38 1.25 -18.83 -6.23
C VAL A 38 1.76 -20.03 -5.42
N GLU A 39 2.70 -20.82 -5.95
CA GLU A 39 3.24 -22.03 -5.33
C GLU A 39 4.08 -21.72 -4.09
N HIS A 40 4.55 -20.47 -3.96
CA HIS A 40 5.40 -20.02 -2.85
C HIS A 40 4.69 -19.02 -1.94
N LYS A 41 3.35 -18.89 -2.03
CA LYS A 41 2.63 -17.94 -1.18
C LYS A 41 2.82 -18.26 0.30
N ASP A 42 3.48 -17.35 0.99
CA ASP A 42 3.73 -17.41 2.43
C ASP A 42 3.84 -15.99 2.98
N TYR A 43 3.05 -15.69 4.00
CA TYR A 43 2.97 -14.35 4.57
C TYR A 43 4.30 -13.91 5.19
N GLN A 44 4.98 -14.81 5.90
CA GLN A 44 6.25 -14.50 6.57
C GLN A 44 7.39 -14.32 5.57
N ALA A 45 7.41 -15.10 4.49
CA ALA A 45 8.35 -14.96 3.39
C ALA A 45 8.14 -13.64 2.65
N ALA A 46 6.88 -13.22 2.44
CA ALA A 46 6.57 -11.93 1.87
C ALA A 46 7.02 -10.76 2.77
N LYS A 47 6.78 -10.83 4.08
CA LYS A 47 7.33 -9.85 5.05
C LYS A 47 8.86 -9.76 4.97
N ARG A 48 9.55 -10.90 4.93
CA ARG A 48 11.02 -10.93 4.75
C ARG A 48 11.48 -10.30 3.45
N ALA A 49 10.75 -10.52 2.35
CA ALA A 49 11.08 -9.90 1.06
C ALA A 49 10.96 -8.37 1.11
N LEU A 50 9.94 -7.83 1.79
CA LEU A 50 9.80 -6.38 1.99
C LEU A 50 10.92 -5.81 2.86
N ALA A 51 11.29 -6.50 3.95
CA ALA A 51 12.40 -6.09 4.80
C ALA A 51 13.74 -6.06 4.03
N GLN A 52 14.03 -7.13 3.28
CA GLN A 52 15.20 -7.20 2.41
C GLN A 52 15.22 -6.09 1.36
N ALA A 53 14.08 -5.74 0.78
CA ALA A 53 13.98 -4.64 -0.17
C ALA A 53 14.29 -3.29 0.50
N GLY A 54 13.75 -3.03 1.70
CA GLY A 54 14.06 -1.82 2.46
C GLY A 54 15.54 -1.72 2.84
N ASP A 55 16.14 -2.81 3.31
CA ASP A 55 17.57 -2.87 3.64
C ASP A 55 18.45 -2.67 2.41
N TYR A 56 18.09 -3.27 1.28
CA TYR A 56 18.82 -3.09 0.02
C TYR A 56 18.79 -1.62 -0.43
N LEU A 57 17.61 -1.00 -0.45
CA LEU A 57 17.43 0.38 -0.90
C LEU A 57 18.17 1.39 -0.01
N THR A 58 18.16 1.17 1.30
CA THR A 58 18.87 2.05 2.24
C THR A 58 20.38 1.85 2.22
N THR A 59 20.85 0.61 2.07
CA THR A 59 22.28 0.28 2.01
C THR A 59 22.93 0.79 0.71
N HIS A 60 22.21 0.72 -0.42
CA HIS A 60 22.69 1.17 -1.73
C HIS A 60 22.16 2.54 -2.13
N ALA A 61 21.69 3.34 -1.15
CA ALA A 61 21.02 4.61 -1.42
C ALA A 61 21.88 5.56 -2.26
N ALA A 62 23.18 5.66 -1.96
CA ALA A 62 24.11 6.51 -2.72
C ALA A 62 24.26 6.07 -4.18
N GLU A 63 24.36 4.76 -4.43
CA GLU A 63 24.50 4.19 -5.78
C GLU A 63 23.23 4.37 -6.62
N LEU A 64 22.07 4.29 -5.94
CA LEU A 64 20.76 4.47 -6.55
C LEU A 64 20.34 5.96 -6.62
N GLY A 65 21.13 6.89 -6.06
CA GLY A 65 20.77 8.31 -5.98
C GLY A 65 19.54 8.59 -5.10
N LEU A 66 19.26 7.71 -4.13
CA LEU A 66 18.12 7.81 -3.22
C LEU A 66 18.45 8.63 -1.98
N ASP A 67 17.47 9.37 -1.49
CA ASP A 67 17.47 9.88 -0.13
C ASP A 67 16.79 8.85 0.79
N PRO A 68 17.54 8.14 1.66
CA PRO A 68 16.97 7.13 2.54
C PRO A 68 16.03 7.73 3.58
N GLU A 69 16.13 9.04 3.86
CA GLU A 69 15.21 9.76 4.76
C GLU A 69 13.91 10.19 4.08
N ARG A 70 13.72 9.83 2.80
CA ARG A 70 12.49 10.05 2.04
C ARG A 70 11.93 8.77 1.42
N LEU A 71 12.35 7.61 1.94
CA LEU A 71 11.83 6.32 1.49
C LEU A 71 10.40 6.13 1.99
N GLY A 72 9.44 5.94 1.08
CA GLY A 72 8.06 5.59 1.42
C GLY A 72 7.61 4.26 0.83
N ILE A 73 6.46 3.77 1.29
CA ILE A 73 5.84 2.53 0.79
C ILE A 73 4.39 2.77 0.36
N LEU A 74 4.01 2.23 -0.79
CA LEU A 74 2.66 2.27 -1.34
C LEU A 74 2.18 0.84 -1.55
N GLY A 75 1.13 0.40 -0.86
CA GLY A 75 0.61 -0.96 -0.95
C GLY A 75 -0.85 -1.01 -1.38
N PHE A 76 -1.20 -2.04 -2.15
CA PHE A 76 -2.56 -2.21 -2.70
C PHE A 76 -3.16 -3.56 -2.28
N SER A 77 -4.40 -3.60 -1.78
CA SER A 77 -5.10 -4.85 -1.43
C SER A 77 -4.26 -5.74 -0.48
N ALA A 78 -3.98 -7.00 -0.83
CA ALA A 78 -3.07 -7.88 -0.07
C ALA A 78 -1.64 -7.30 0.07
N GLY A 79 -1.15 -6.56 -0.93
CA GLY A 79 0.09 -5.80 -0.84
C GLY A 79 -0.02 -4.60 0.11
N GLY A 80 -1.22 -4.05 0.28
CA GLY A 80 -1.55 -3.07 1.31
C GLY A 80 -1.38 -3.63 2.72
N GLN A 81 -1.77 -4.87 2.96
CA GLN A 81 -1.52 -5.55 4.24
C GLN A 81 -0.03 -5.71 4.52
N LEU A 82 0.74 -6.13 3.51
CA LEU A 82 2.19 -6.26 3.62
C LEU A 82 2.86 -4.91 3.85
N ALA A 83 2.41 -3.87 3.15
CA ALA A 83 2.90 -2.51 3.33
C ALA A 83 2.62 -1.99 4.75
N ALA A 84 1.40 -2.21 5.27
CA ALA A 84 1.04 -1.87 6.65
C ALA A 84 1.85 -2.67 7.67
N ALA A 85 2.03 -3.97 7.46
CA ALA A 85 2.84 -4.79 8.35
C ALA A 85 4.31 -4.35 8.39
N TYR A 86 4.87 -3.98 7.23
CA TYR A 86 6.23 -3.47 7.13
C TYR A 86 6.37 -2.03 7.63
N SER A 87 5.38 -1.16 7.47
CA SER A 87 5.45 0.21 8.01
C SER A 87 5.40 0.24 9.54
N ASN A 88 4.78 -0.78 10.15
CA ASN A 88 4.52 -0.79 11.59
C ASN A 88 5.58 -1.54 12.39
N GLN A 89 6.54 -2.21 11.74
CA GLN A 89 7.61 -2.91 12.44
C GLN A 89 8.65 -1.92 13.02
N PRO A 90 9.28 -2.23 14.17
CA PRO A 90 10.18 -1.30 14.86
C PRO A 90 11.39 -0.81 14.04
N ASP A 91 11.88 -1.62 13.10
CA ASP A 91 13.08 -1.37 12.30
C ASP A 91 12.79 -0.95 10.86
N THR A 92 11.54 -0.56 10.59
CA THR A 92 11.10 -0.11 9.27
C THR A 92 11.99 1.00 8.72
N LYS A 93 12.25 0.96 7.41
CA LYS A 93 13.04 2.00 6.72
C LYS A 93 12.18 3.12 6.16
N VAL A 94 10.86 2.94 6.13
CA VAL A 94 9.96 3.88 5.48
C VAL A 94 9.56 5.01 6.41
N LYS A 95 9.41 6.21 5.85
CA LYS A 95 9.07 7.44 6.56
C LYS A 95 7.62 7.88 6.34
N PHE A 96 6.93 7.26 5.38
CA PHE A 96 5.50 7.40 5.15
C PHE A 96 4.95 6.13 4.49
N ALA A 97 3.66 5.88 4.71
CA ALA A 97 2.93 4.77 4.10
C ALA A 97 1.70 5.27 3.33
N GLY A 98 1.44 4.69 2.16
CA GLY A 98 0.23 4.85 1.38
C GLY A 98 -0.47 3.50 1.23
N LEU A 99 -1.73 3.39 1.63
CA LEU A 99 -2.47 2.13 1.65
C LEU A 99 -3.76 2.24 0.83
N GLY A 100 -3.76 1.59 -0.35
CA GLY A 100 -4.88 1.59 -1.28
C GLY A 100 -5.74 0.34 -1.13
N TYR A 101 -7.01 0.53 -0.75
CA TYR A 101 -7.98 -0.52 -0.46
C TYR A 101 -7.32 -1.72 0.26
N PRO A 102 -6.55 -1.47 1.34
CA PRO A 102 -5.65 -2.46 1.91
C PRO A 102 -6.44 -3.58 2.57
N VAL A 103 -5.86 -4.78 2.56
CA VAL A 103 -6.27 -5.81 3.52
C VAL A 103 -5.69 -5.44 4.90
N ILE A 104 -6.52 -5.45 5.94
CA ILE A 104 -6.12 -5.07 7.31
C ILE A 104 -6.17 -6.28 8.25
N ARG A 105 -7.31 -6.95 8.28
CA ARG A 105 -7.57 -8.11 9.15
C ARG A 105 -7.60 -9.40 8.34
N PRO A 106 -7.31 -10.57 8.94
CA PRO A 106 -7.31 -11.88 8.28
C PRO A 106 -8.73 -12.40 7.93
N LEU A 107 -9.61 -11.54 7.43
CA LEU A 107 -11.00 -11.86 7.11
C LEU A 107 -11.13 -12.66 5.80
N ILE A 108 -10.16 -12.51 4.90
CA ILE A 108 -10.17 -13.14 3.58
C ILE A 108 -9.04 -14.16 3.38
N ASP A 109 -8.34 -14.55 4.45
CA ASP A 109 -7.20 -15.48 4.45
C ASP A 109 -7.52 -16.81 3.76
N GLN A 110 -8.67 -17.40 4.05
CA GLN A 110 -9.12 -18.63 3.40
C GLN A 110 -9.22 -18.47 1.88
N ARG A 111 -9.68 -17.31 1.41
CA ARG A 111 -9.77 -17.00 -0.02
C ARG A 111 -8.40 -16.73 -0.64
N MET A 112 -7.46 -16.15 0.10
CA MET A 112 -6.09 -15.94 -0.36
C MET A 112 -5.25 -17.23 -0.30
N GLY A 113 -5.64 -18.19 0.56
CA GLY A 113 -4.89 -19.40 0.84
C GLY A 113 -3.56 -19.11 1.56
N VAL A 114 -3.54 -18.09 2.42
CA VAL A 114 -2.42 -17.74 3.30
C VAL A 114 -2.98 -17.32 4.66
N THR A 115 -2.24 -17.61 5.73
CA THR A 115 -2.55 -17.09 7.07
C THR A 115 -1.78 -15.80 7.30
N THR A 116 -2.50 -14.72 7.54
CA THR A 116 -1.96 -13.37 7.73
C THR A 116 -2.21 -12.90 9.16
N GLU A 117 -1.59 -11.79 9.54
CA GLU A 117 -1.82 -11.17 10.85
C GLU A 117 -2.79 -9.99 10.76
N ASP A 118 -3.35 -9.64 11.91
CA ASP A 118 -4.14 -8.43 12.08
C ASP A 118 -3.20 -7.23 12.25
N VAL A 119 -3.03 -6.44 11.18
CA VAL A 119 -2.03 -5.34 11.17
C VAL A 119 -2.41 -4.18 12.08
N THR A 120 -3.66 -4.13 12.58
CA THR A 120 -4.08 -3.14 13.58
C THR A 120 -3.30 -3.28 14.88
N LYS A 121 -2.88 -4.51 15.22
CA LYS A 121 -2.14 -4.82 16.45
C LYS A 121 -0.66 -4.43 16.36
N LEU A 122 -0.19 -4.09 15.17
CA LEU A 122 1.19 -3.69 14.92
C LEU A 122 1.38 -2.18 15.06
N VAL A 123 0.30 -1.38 15.05
CA VAL A 123 0.40 0.08 15.12
C VAL A 123 0.99 0.51 16.47
N THR A 124 1.99 1.36 16.40
CA THR A 124 2.70 1.95 17.54
C THR A 124 2.85 3.46 17.34
N PRO A 125 3.28 4.22 18.36
CA PRO A 125 3.61 5.64 18.17
C PRO A 125 4.78 5.90 17.20
N GLN A 126 5.55 4.86 16.83
CA GLN A 126 6.63 4.94 15.84
C GLN A 126 6.16 4.64 14.41
N THR A 127 4.90 4.23 14.23
CA THR A 127 4.32 4.04 12.90
C THR A 127 4.40 5.35 12.11
N PRO A 128 4.86 5.34 10.85
CA PRO A 128 5.01 6.56 10.07
C PRO A 128 3.65 7.15 9.67
N PRO A 129 3.62 8.45 9.30
CA PRO A 129 2.43 9.06 8.72
C PRO A 129 1.84 8.19 7.61
N THR A 130 0.53 7.99 7.66
CA THR A 130 -0.15 7.03 6.76
C THR A 130 -1.29 7.70 5.98
N PHE A 131 -1.24 7.60 4.66
CA PHE A 131 -2.32 7.98 3.75
C PHE A 131 -3.09 6.73 3.34
N ILE A 132 -4.42 6.75 3.48
CA ILE A 132 -5.26 5.59 3.21
C ILE A 132 -6.35 6.02 2.23
N TRP A 133 -6.62 5.20 1.22
CA TRP A 133 -7.76 5.44 0.34
C TRP A 133 -8.46 4.16 -0.07
N GLY A 134 -9.75 4.27 -0.37
CA GLY A 134 -10.57 3.14 -0.78
C GLY A 134 -11.93 3.59 -1.28
N SER A 135 -12.79 2.62 -1.56
CA SER A 135 -14.17 2.88 -1.97
C SER A 135 -15.12 2.23 -0.98
N ILE A 136 -16.19 2.93 -0.62
CA ILE A 136 -17.26 2.34 0.19
C ILE A 136 -18.05 1.26 -0.58
N LYS A 137 -17.87 1.18 -1.91
CA LYS A 137 -18.41 0.12 -2.78
C LYS A 137 -17.48 -1.09 -2.89
N ASP A 138 -16.43 -1.15 -2.08
CA ASP A 138 -15.54 -2.31 -2.01
C ASP A 138 -16.22 -3.46 -1.24
N ASP A 139 -16.90 -4.32 -1.99
CA ASP A 139 -17.59 -5.50 -1.44
C ASP A 139 -16.61 -6.61 -1.01
N LEU A 140 -15.31 -6.51 -1.33
CA LEU A 140 -14.32 -7.48 -0.90
C LEU A 140 -13.87 -7.23 0.53
N THR A 141 -13.85 -5.96 0.93
CA THR A 141 -13.45 -5.53 2.28
C THR A 141 -14.34 -4.37 2.73
N PRO A 142 -15.56 -4.65 3.24
CA PRO A 142 -16.49 -3.62 3.66
C PRO A 142 -15.89 -2.67 4.69
N TYR A 143 -16.07 -1.37 4.47
CA TYR A 143 -15.40 -0.28 5.18
C TYR A 143 -15.34 -0.44 6.72
N LEU A 144 -16.50 -0.49 7.38
CA LEU A 144 -16.60 -0.47 8.84
C LEU A 144 -15.83 -1.62 9.50
N ASP A 145 -15.80 -2.76 8.83
CA ASP A 145 -15.14 -3.97 9.33
C ASP A 145 -13.69 -4.09 8.89
N HIS A 146 -13.19 -3.20 8.04
CA HIS A 146 -11.86 -3.37 7.48
C HIS A 146 -10.92 -2.22 7.75
N ILE A 147 -11.27 -1.01 7.35
CA ILE A 147 -10.39 0.16 7.44
C ILE A 147 -10.52 0.86 8.80
N ALA A 148 -11.74 0.96 9.32
CA ALA A 148 -12.00 1.67 10.58
C ALA A 148 -11.15 1.17 11.76
N PRO A 149 -10.94 -0.14 11.97
CA PRO A 149 -10.05 -0.64 13.04
C PRO A 149 -8.59 -0.15 12.92
N TYR A 150 -8.07 -0.01 11.70
CA TYR A 150 -6.69 0.45 11.50
C TYR A 150 -6.56 1.94 11.79
N VAL A 151 -7.51 2.75 11.32
CA VAL A 151 -7.55 4.19 11.58
C VAL A 151 -7.76 4.49 13.06
N GLN A 152 -8.59 3.70 13.75
CA GLN A 152 -8.72 3.77 15.21
C GLN A 152 -7.39 3.48 15.92
N ALA A 153 -6.64 2.47 15.47
CA ALA A 153 -5.32 2.16 16.03
C ALA A 153 -4.29 3.28 15.77
N LEU A 154 -4.29 3.89 14.59
CA LEU A 154 -3.45 5.06 14.27
C LEU A 154 -3.79 6.25 15.19
N ALA A 155 -5.08 6.57 15.33
CA ALA A 155 -5.56 7.64 16.20
C ALA A 155 -5.19 7.40 17.67
N ALA A 156 -5.39 6.18 18.18
CA ALA A 156 -5.07 5.81 19.56
C ALA A 156 -3.57 5.92 19.88
N ASN A 157 -2.70 5.72 18.88
CA ASN A 157 -1.25 5.87 19.00
C ASN A 157 -0.73 7.25 18.58
N GLN A 158 -1.62 8.22 18.32
CA GLN A 158 -1.27 9.58 17.91
C GLN A 158 -0.43 9.65 16.63
N VAL A 159 -0.61 8.68 15.73
CA VAL A 159 0.05 8.65 14.43
C VAL A 159 -0.70 9.58 13.47
N PRO A 160 -0.02 10.53 12.78
CA PRO A 160 -0.66 11.33 11.75
C PRO A 160 -1.18 10.46 10.60
N PHE A 161 -2.42 10.67 10.18
CA PHE A 161 -2.97 9.95 9.04
C PHE A 161 -3.96 10.80 8.25
N GLU A 162 -4.18 10.41 7.00
CA GLU A 162 -5.23 10.95 6.13
C GLU A 162 -6.02 9.79 5.52
N LEU A 163 -7.34 9.89 5.48
CA LEU A 163 -8.24 8.85 4.97
C LEU A 163 -9.18 9.43 3.92
N HIS A 164 -9.20 8.80 2.75
CA HIS A 164 -10.13 9.12 1.65
C HIS A 164 -11.02 7.93 1.29
N GLU A 165 -12.31 8.09 1.52
CA GLU A 165 -13.32 7.09 1.19
C GLU A 165 -14.22 7.58 0.08
N PHE A 166 -14.07 7.00 -1.11
CA PHE A 166 -14.81 7.43 -2.28
C PHE A 166 -16.18 6.74 -2.35
N SER A 167 -17.22 7.51 -2.70
CA SER A 167 -18.59 7.02 -2.90
C SER A 167 -18.78 6.27 -4.23
N THR A 168 -17.80 6.38 -5.12
CA THR A 168 -17.72 5.70 -6.42
C THR A 168 -16.51 4.76 -6.44
N GLY A 169 -16.29 4.08 -7.56
CA GLY A 169 -15.24 3.08 -7.71
C GLY A 169 -15.61 1.68 -7.22
N GLY A 170 -14.66 1.02 -6.55
CA GLY A 170 -14.73 -0.36 -6.07
C GLY A 170 -13.32 -0.95 -5.88
N HIS A 171 -13.22 -2.25 -5.59
CA HIS A 171 -11.91 -2.87 -5.31
C HIS A 171 -10.96 -2.89 -6.52
N GLY A 172 -9.67 -2.67 -6.27
CA GLY A 172 -8.63 -2.96 -7.26
C GLY A 172 -8.67 -2.05 -8.48
N LEU A 173 -8.96 -0.76 -8.29
CA LEU A 173 -8.94 0.24 -9.37
C LEU A 173 -7.55 0.87 -9.61
N ALA A 174 -6.58 0.65 -8.71
CA ALA A 174 -5.23 1.22 -8.80
C ALA A 174 -5.26 2.75 -8.96
N LEU A 175 -4.78 3.28 -10.08
CA LEU A 175 -4.85 4.71 -10.41
C LEU A 175 -6.26 5.18 -10.80
N ALA A 176 -7.20 4.25 -10.96
CA ALA A 176 -8.58 4.46 -11.39
C ALA A 176 -8.71 5.24 -12.71
N ASN A 177 -7.67 5.25 -13.54
CA ASN A 177 -7.63 5.98 -14.80
C ASN A 177 -7.49 5.03 -16.00
N TYR A 178 -7.53 5.61 -17.20
CA TYR A 178 -7.39 4.90 -18.47
C TYR A 178 -6.18 3.95 -18.50
N TYR A 179 -5.02 4.38 -17.99
CA TYR A 179 -3.80 3.58 -18.05
C TYR A 179 -3.92 2.27 -17.27
N THR A 180 -4.50 2.29 -16.07
CA THR A 180 -4.74 1.06 -15.31
C THR A 180 -5.97 0.30 -15.82
N GLY A 181 -6.92 0.97 -16.45
CA GLY A 181 -8.11 0.37 -17.07
C GLY A 181 -7.77 -0.64 -18.16
N ILE A 182 -6.76 -0.36 -19.00
CA ILE A 182 -6.32 -1.24 -20.11
C ILE A 182 -6.07 -2.69 -19.65
N VAL A 183 -5.53 -2.88 -18.45
CA VAL A 183 -5.20 -4.20 -17.89
C VAL A 183 -6.14 -4.62 -16.76
N ASN A 184 -7.27 -3.93 -16.65
CA ASN A 184 -8.27 -4.14 -15.60
C ASN A 184 -9.70 -4.12 -16.16
N GLY A 185 -9.87 -4.55 -17.41
CA GLY A 185 -11.18 -4.65 -18.07
C GLY A 185 -11.86 -3.30 -18.27
N ASP A 186 -11.09 -2.29 -18.66
CA ASP A 186 -11.52 -0.91 -18.91
C ASP A 186 -12.19 -0.21 -17.70
N ARG A 187 -11.99 -0.75 -16.50
CA ARG A 187 -12.50 -0.17 -15.26
C ARG A 187 -11.75 1.11 -14.91
N THR A 188 -12.47 2.23 -14.90
CA THR A 188 -11.98 3.56 -14.52
C THR A 188 -12.98 4.29 -13.63
N ASP A 189 -12.51 5.25 -12.84
CA ASP A 189 -13.35 6.13 -12.03
C ASP A 189 -12.63 7.46 -11.79
N ASP A 190 -13.03 8.52 -12.52
CA ASP A 190 -12.36 9.83 -12.48
C ASP A 190 -12.40 10.50 -11.11
N HIS A 191 -13.40 10.17 -10.30
CA HIS A 191 -13.52 10.72 -8.95
C HIS A 191 -12.59 10.02 -7.98
N MET A 192 -12.58 8.68 -7.97
CA MET A 192 -11.63 7.91 -7.17
C MET A 192 -10.18 8.15 -7.61
N ALA A 193 -9.93 8.41 -8.90
CA ALA A 193 -8.60 8.76 -9.42
C ALA A 193 -7.99 10.02 -8.77
N ARG A 194 -8.79 10.82 -8.05
CA ARG A 194 -8.31 11.98 -7.28
C ARG A 194 -7.49 11.62 -6.06
N TRP A 195 -7.46 10.34 -5.64
CA TRP A 195 -6.57 9.89 -4.56
C TRP A 195 -5.11 10.25 -4.83
N LEU A 196 -4.64 10.17 -6.09
CA LEU A 196 -3.23 10.43 -6.41
C LEU A 196 -2.87 11.92 -6.24
N PRO A 197 -3.60 12.89 -6.84
CA PRO A 197 -3.40 14.30 -6.53
C PRO A 197 -3.43 14.63 -5.03
N LEU A 198 -4.38 14.05 -4.28
CA LEU A 198 -4.50 14.25 -2.83
C LEU A 198 -3.28 13.67 -2.09
N PHE A 199 -2.83 12.48 -2.47
CA PHE A 199 -1.63 11.86 -1.92
C PHE A 199 -0.37 12.70 -2.17
N LEU A 200 -0.22 13.27 -3.37
CA LEU A 200 0.92 14.13 -3.71
C LEU A 200 0.91 15.44 -2.91
N GLU A 201 -0.26 16.04 -2.72
CA GLU A 201 -0.42 17.23 -1.87
C GLU A 201 -0.08 16.91 -0.41
N TRP A 202 -0.61 15.79 0.11
CA TRP A 202 -0.31 15.30 1.45
C TRP A 202 1.18 15.07 1.67
N LEU A 203 1.89 14.48 0.69
CA LEU A 203 3.34 14.31 0.76
C LEU A 203 4.10 15.64 0.82
N GLN A 204 3.65 16.66 0.09
CA GLN A 204 4.26 18.00 0.16
C GLN A 204 4.12 18.60 1.55
N GLN A 205 2.95 18.45 2.18
CA GLN A 205 2.71 18.94 3.55
C GLN A 205 3.59 18.23 4.59
N LEU A 206 3.91 16.94 4.39
CA LEU A 206 4.83 16.21 5.25
C LEU A 206 6.29 16.65 5.09
N ALA A 207 6.68 17.12 3.90
CA ALA A 207 8.06 17.49 3.60
C ALA A 207 8.48 18.88 4.14
N GLY A 208 7.51 19.73 4.50
CA GLY A 208 7.73 21.11 4.97
C GLY A 208 7.85 22.12 3.83
#